data_AF-A0AA39FM12-F1
#
_entry.id   AF-A0AA39FM12-F1
#
_cell.length_a   1.000
_cell.length_b   1.000
_cell.length_c   1.000
_cell.angle_alpha   90.00
_cell.angle_beta   90.00
_cell.angle_gamma   90.00
#
_symmetry.space_group_name_H-M   'P 1'
#
loop_
_entity.id
_entity.type
_entity.pdbx_description
1 polymer ?
#
loop_
_entity_poly.entity_id
_entity_poly.type
_entity_poly.pdbx_seq_one_letter_code
_entity_poly.pdbx_strand_id
1 'polypeptide(L)'
;MVEEVVNPNNKSTKNKTARPRPVYLWNVLDVQKWLRRHCSDYYQLYHEKFLFHDITGRVLLRINENILLRLGIINEEHRMDIWREIMKLHLKTDILEIRDIELK
;
A
#
# COMPACT_ATOMS: atom_id res chain seq x y z
N MET A 1 31.35 29.63 24.74
CA MET A 1 30.93 28.25 25.08
C MET A 1 29.49 28.13 24.66
N VAL A 2 29.24 27.53 23.50
CA VAL A 2 27.88 27.32 22.99
C VAL A 2 27.45 25.93 23.43
N GLU A 3 26.46 25.87 24.32
CA GLU A 3 25.94 24.61 24.85
C GLU A 3 25.10 23.92 23.78
N GLU A 4 25.46 22.68 23.44
CA GLU A 4 24.72 21.83 22.53
C GLU A 4 23.40 21.38 23.16
N VAL A 5 22.29 21.76 22.55
CA VAL A 5 20.96 21.34 22.97
C VAL A 5 20.66 19.97 22.35
N VAL A 6 21.04 18.91 23.07
CA VAL A 6 20.67 17.53 22.71
C VAL A 6 19.16 17.36 22.92
N ASN A 7 18.41 17.26 21.83
CA ASN A 7 16.97 17.02 21.82
C ASN A 7 16.66 15.52 22.04
N PRO A 8 16.08 15.07 23.17
CA PRO A 8 16.05 13.65 23.53
C PRO A 8 14.82 12.88 23.01
N ASN A 9 14.15 13.35 21.95
CA ASN A 9 12.81 12.87 21.58
C ASN A 9 12.72 11.89 20.40
N ASN A 10 13.78 11.14 20.10
CA ASN A 10 13.68 9.95 19.25
C ASN A 10 13.74 8.66 20.09
N LYS A 11 12.71 8.44 20.91
CA LYS A 11 12.44 7.11 21.45
C LYS A 11 11.81 6.26 20.34
N SER A 12 12.65 5.50 19.64
CA SER A 12 12.17 4.40 18.80
C SER A 12 11.47 3.37 19.70
N THR A 13 10.14 3.34 19.63
CA THR A 13 9.35 2.34 20.33
C THR A 13 9.52 1.01 19.60
N LYS A 14 10.40 0.17 20.14
CA LYS A 14 10.60 -1.23 19.78
C LYS A 14 9.26 -1.99 19.77
N ASN A 15 8.96 -2.58 18.63
CA ASN A 15 8.25 -3.84 18.38
C ASN A 15 7.35 -4.38 19.51
N LYS A 16 6.11 -3.89 19.56
CA LYS A 16 4.97 -4.80 19.68
C LYS A 16 4.76 -5.39 18.28
N THR A 17 4.32 -6.65 18.14
CA THR A 17 3.82 -7.17 16.86
C THR A 17 2.60 -6.35 16.46
N ALA A 18 2.85 -5.16 15.92
CA ALA A 18 1.82 -4.20 15.58
C ALA A 18 0.97 -4.83 14.49
N ARG A 19 -0.33 -4.96 14.78
CA ARG A 19 -1.33 -5.37 13.81
C ARG A 19 -1.08 -4.61 12.49
N PRO A 20 -1.05 -5.28 11.33
CA PRO A 20 -0.89 -4.60 10.06
C PRO A 20 -1.92 -3.47 9.93
N ARG A 21 -1.45 -2.27 9.58
CA ARG A 21 -2.34 -1.12 9.38
C ARG A 21 -3.37 -1.47 8.29
N PRO A 22 -4.69 -1.33 8.55
CA PRO A 22 -5.73 -1.61 7.56
C PRO A 22 -5.53 -0.83 6.26
N VAL A 23 -5.85 -1.44 5.12
CA VAL A 23 -5.60 -0.86 3.79
C VAL A 23 -6.39 0.44 3.59
N TYR A 24 -7.61 0.57 4.10
CA TYR A 24 -8.40 1.80 3.98
C TYR A 24 -7.77 3.03 4.68
N LEU A 25 -6.73 2.82 5.52
CA LEU A 25 -5.93 3.87 6.16
C LEU A 25 -4.60 4.14 5.45
N TRP A 26 -4.26 3.39 4.40
CA TRP A 26 -3.00 3.58 3.68
C TRP A 26 -3.01 4.91 2.91
N ASN A 27 -1.95 5.67 3.08
CA ASN A 27 -1.66 6.83 2.22
C ASN A 27 -0.93 6.38 0.94
N VAL A 28 -0.59 7.33 0.07
CA VAL A 28 0.14 7.03 -1.17
C VAL A 28 1.48 6.34 -0.91
N LEU A 29 2.22 6.74 0.12
CA LEU A 29 3.52 6.13 0.44
C LEU A 29 3.37 4.65 0.85
N ASP A 30 2.32 4.32 1.59
CA ASP A 30 2.02 2.94 1.96
C ASP A 30 1.67 2.10 0.71
N VAL A 31 0.88 2.65 -0.21
CA VAL A 31 0.59 2.02 -1.51
C VAL A 31 1.86 1.85 -2.35
N GLN A 32 2.75 2.83 -2.36
CA GLN A 32 4.05 2.74 -3.06
C GLN A 32 4.92 1.61 -2.51
N LYS A 33 4.96 1.45 -1.18
CA LYS A 33 5.68 0.34 -0.53
C LYS A 33 5.06 -1.01 -0.90
N TRP A 34 3.73 -1.09 -0.90
CA TRP A 34 3.02 -2.30 -1.31
C TRP A 34 3.32 -2.64 -2.77
N LEU A 35 3.18 -1.68 -3.69
CA LEU A 35 3.45 -1.86 -5.11
C LEU A 35 4.89 -2.32 -5.36
N ARG A 36 5.87 -1.71 -4.67
CA ARG A 36 7.29 -2.12 -4.79
C ARG A 36 7.53 -3.56 -4.32
N ARG A 37 6.82 -4.00 -3.29
CA ARG A 37 7.00 -5.33 -2.69
C ARG A 37 6.29 -6.43 -3.47
N HIS A 38 5.09 -6.15 -3.97
CA HIS A 38 4.20 -7.15 -4.55
C HIS A 38 4.20 -7.14 -6.09
N CYS A 39 4.49 -5.99 -6.69
CA CYS A 39 4.58 -5.82 -8.14
C CYS A 39 5.99 -5.36 -8.53
N SER A 40 7.04 -5.97 -7.95
CA SER A 40 8.45 -5.53 -8.11
C SER A 40 8.88 -5.42 -9.57
N ASP A 41 8.47 -6.37 -10.40
CA ASP A 41 8.87 -6.48 -11.80
C ASP A 41 8.29 -5.34 -12.65
N TYR A 42 7.17 -4.76 -12.18
CA TYR A 42 6.46 -3.68 -12.85
C TYR A 42 6.57 -2.33 -12.12
N TYR A 43 7.24 -2.29 -10.97
CA TYR A 43 7.31 -1.09 -10.13
C TYR A 43 7.94 0.08 -10.88
N GLN A 44 9.09 -0.14 -11.51
CA GLN A 44 9.79 0.93 -12.23
C GLN A 44 8.96 1.49 -13.39
N LEU A 45 8.09 0.68 -13.99
CA LEU A 45 7.25 1.09 -15.12
C LEU A 45 6.03 1.91 -14.70
N TYR A 46 5.46 1.64 -13.52
CA TYR A 46 4.12 2.15 -13.16
C TYR A 46 4.04 2.91 -11.85
N HIS A 47 5.09 2.93 -11.02
CA HIS A 47 5.04 3.62 -9.72
C HIS A 47 4.69 5.11 -9.85
N GLU A 48 5.22 5.80 -10.86
CA GLU A 48 4.91 7.20 -11.13
C GLU A 48 3.43 7.41 -11.49
N LYS A 49 2.78 6.46 -12.18
CA LYS A 49 1.34 6.56 -12.48
C LYS A 49 0.51 6.50 -11.20
N PHE A 50 0.89 5.61 -10.27
CA PHE A 50 0.24 5.54 -8.95
C PHE A 50 0.48 6.79 -8.11
N LEU A 51 1.68 7.40 -8.18
CA LEU A 51 1.98 8.67 -7.52
C LEU A 51 1.17 9.82 -8.13
N PHE A 52 1.19 9.95 -9.45
CA PHE A 52 0.55 11.03 -10.19
C PHE A 52 -0.96 11.05 -9.97
N HIS A 53 -1.60 9.88 -9.91
CA HIS A 53 -3.03 9.76 -9.63
C HIS A 53 -3.38 9.75 -8.13
N ASP A 54 -2.42 10.01 -7.24
CA ASP A 54 -2.62 10.07 -5.79
C ASP A 54 -3.33 8.81 -5.24
N ILE A 55 -2.89 7.62 -5.68
CA ILE A 55 -3.57 6.36 -5.33
C ILE A 55 -3.33 6.05 -3.85
N THR A 56 -4.33 6.32 -3.02
CA THR A 56 -4.40 5.93 -1.61
C THR A 56 -5.01 4.53 -1.46
N GLY A 57 -4.94 3.95 -0.26
CA GLY A 57 -5.52 2.62 -0.01
C GLY A 57 -7.02 2.53 -0.24
N ARG A 58 -7.76 3.61 0.01
CA ARG A 58 -9.20 3.69 -0.32
C ARG A 58 -9.46 3.59 -1.82
N VAL A 59 -8.60 4.20 -2.63
CA VAL A 59 -8.68 4.10 -4.09
C VAL A 59 -8.28 2.70 -4.53
N LEU A 60 -7.17 2.18 -3.98
CA LEU A 60 -6.65 0.84 -4.28
C LEU A 60 -7.70 -0.25 -4.08
N LEU A 61 -8.46 -0.20 -2.98
CA LEU A 61 -9.54 -1.14 -2.67
C LEU A 61 -10.72 -1.12 -3.69
N ARG A 62 -10.79 -0.09 -4.53
CA ARG A 62 -11.84 0.10 -5.55
C ARG A 62 -11.32 -0.08 -6.97
N ILE A 63 -10.00 -0.23 -7.15
CA ILE A 63 -9.41 -0.46 -8.47
C ILE A 63 -9.95 -1.79 -9.01
N ASN A 64 -10.21 -1.81 -10.31
CA ASN A 64 -10.45 -3.01 -11.10
C ASN A 64 -9.58 -2.94 -12.37
N GLU A 65 -9.64 -3.97 -13.19
CA GLU A 65 -8.84 -4.04 -14.41
C GLU A 65 -9.06 -2.81 -15.32
N ASN A 66 -10.31 -2.39 -15.53
CA ASN A 66 -10.63 -1.21 -16.35
C ASN A 66 -10.03 0.08 -15.79
N ILE A 67 -9.94 0.23 -14.46
CA ILE A 67 -9.29 1.39 -13.84
C ILE A 67 -7.79 1.34 -14.07
N LEU A 68 -7.14 0.17 -13.99
CA LEU A 68 -5.71 0.03 -14.32
C LEU A 68 -5.42 0.39 -15.78
N LEU A 69 -6.30 0.00 -16.71
CA LEU A 69 -6.21 0.39 -18.11
C LEU A 69 -6.27 1.93 -18.26
N ARG A 70 -7.25 2.57 -17.61
CA ARG A 70 -7.41 4.04 -17.62
C ARG A 70 -6.28 4.79 -16.91
N LEU A 71 -5.63 4.16 -15.93
CA LEU A 71 -4.41 4.67 -15.28
C LEU A 71 -3.21 4.66 -16.25
N GLY A 72 -3.32 3.93 -17.37
CA GLY A 72 -2.30 3.85 -18.41
C GLY A 72 -1.44 2.58 -18.36
N ILE A 73 -1.92 1.50 -17.75
CA ILE A 73 -1.30 0.17 -17.82
C ILE A 73 -1.92 -0.58 -19.00
N ILE A 74 -1.44 -0.25 -20.20
CA ILE A 74 -2.02 -0.71 -21.46
C ILE A 74 -1.66 -2.16 -21.76
N ASN A 75 -0.43 -2.59 -21.42
CA ASN A 75 0.00 -3.97 -21.57
C ASN A 75 -0.89 -4.89 -20.72
N GLU A 76 -1.56 -5.84 -21.37
CA GLU A 76 -2.54 -6.72 -20.74
C GLU A 76 -1.92 -7.66 -19.72
N GLU A 77 -0.77 -8.26 -20.02
CA GLU A 77 -0.05 -9.15 -19.11
C GLU A 77 0.31 -8.42 -17.81
N HIS A 78 0.93 -7.24 -17.93
CA HIS A 78 1.30 -6.43 -16.77
C HIS A 78 0.06 -6.02 -15.97
N ARG A 79 -1.02 -5.62 -16.66
CA ARG A 79 -2.28 -5.22 -16.03
C ARG A 79 -2.90 -6.37 -15.26
N MET A 80 -2.93 -7.55 -15.85
CA MET A 80 -3.48 -8.76 -15.24
C MET A 80 -2.66 -9.20 -14.02
N ASP A 81 -1.34 -9.10 -14.08
CA ASP A 81 -0.49 -9.44 -12.93
C ASP A 81 -0.66 -8.47 -11.76
N ILE A 82 -0.67 -7.17 -12.04
CA ILE A 82 -0.96 -6.16 -11.03
C ILE A 82 -2.36 -6.36 -10.46
N TRP A 83 -3.34 -6.67 -11.31
CA TRP A 83 -4.70 -6.94 -10.88
C TRP A 83 -4.78 -8.15 -9.93
N ARG A 84 -4.06 -9.24 -10.23
CA ARG A 84 -3.97 -10.41 -9.35
C ARG A 84 -3.40 -10.06 -7.97
N GLU A 85 -2.38 -9.21 -7.90
CA GLU A 85 -1.84 -8.75 -6.61
C GLU A 85 -2.85 -7.90 -5.82
N ILE A 86 -3.63 -7.05 -6.49
CA ILE A 86 -4.71 -6.29 -5.84
C ILE A 86 -5.79 -7.24 -5.29
N MET A 87 -6.18 -8.28 -6.05
CA MET A 87 -7.14 -9.28 -5.56
C MET A 87 -6.63 -10.02 -4.33
N LYS A 88 -5.33 -10.41 -4.30
CA LYS A 88 -4.71 -11.02 -3.12
C LYS A 88 -4.75 -10.07 -1.91
N LEU A 89 -4.53 -8.77 -2.13
CA LEU A 89 -4.63 -7.76 -1.07
C LEU A 89 -6.05 -7.64 -0.51
N HIS A 90 -7.08 -7.66 -1.38
CA HIS A 90 -8.48 -7.64 -0.95
C HIS A 90 -8.81 -8.83 -0.06
N LEU A 91 -8.53 -10.05 -0.54
CA LEU A 91 -8.77 -11.27 0.24
C LEU A 91 -8.09 -11.24 1.61
N LYS A 92 -6.84 -10.77 1.66
CA LYS A 92 -6.12 -10.61 2.92
C LYS A 92 -6.77 -9.59 3.84
N THR A 93 -7.27 -8.48 3.30
CA THR A 93 -7.95 -7.43 4.06
C THR A 93 -9.27 -7.96 4.63
N ASP A 94 -10.09 -8.60 3.79
CA ASP A 94 -11.38 -9.19 4.18
C ASP A 94 -11.21 -10.23 5.28
N ILE A 95 -10.24 -11.14 5.15
CA ILE A 95 -9.95 -12.16 6.18
C ILE A 95 -9.55 -11.52 7.52
N LEU A 96 -8.74 -10.45 7.49
CA LEU A 96 -8.34 -9.75 8.70
C LEU A 96 -9.51 -8.99 9.34
N GLU A 97 -10.37 -8.39 8.53
CA GLU A 97 -11.56 -7.68 9.00
C GLU A 97 -12.59 -8.63 9.62
N ILE A 98 -12.84 -9.79 9.01
CA ILE A 98 -13.73 -10.83 9.56
C ILE A 98 -13.22 -11.30 10.93
N ARG A 99 -11.92 -11.62 11.04
CA ARG A 99 -11.31 -12.01 12.33
C ARG A 99 -11.44 -10.91 13.38
N ASP A 100 -11.33 -9.65 12.97
CA ASP A 100 -11.47 -8.51 13.87
C ASP A 100 -12.92 -8.27 14.34
N ILE A 101 -13.91 -8.71 13.56
CA ILE A 101 -15.32 -8.71 13.94
C ILE A 101 -15.59 -9.85 14.92
N GLU A 102 -15.07 -11.05 14.67
CA GLU A 102 -15.27 -12.23 15.54
C GLU A 102 -14.62 -12.10 16.93
N LEU A 103 -13.58 -11.28 17.05
CA LEU A 103 -12.85 -11.04 18.31
C LEU A 103 -13.45 -9.92 19.17
N LYS A 104 -14.53 -9.27 18.74
CA LYS A 104 -15.25 -8.22 19.48
C LYS A 104 -16.56 -8.74 20.05
#